data_AF-A0AAF0J5I0-F1
#
_entry.id   AF-A0AAF0J5I0-F1
#
_cell.length_a   1.000
_cell.length_b   1.000
_cell.length_c   1.000
_cell.angle_alpha   90.00
_cell.angle_beta   90.00
_cell.angle_gamma   90.00
#
_symmetry.space_group_name_H-M   'P 1'
#
loop_
_entity.id
_entity.type
_entity.pdbx_description
1 polymer ?
#
loop_
_entity_poly.entity_id
_entity_poly.type
_entity_poly.pdbx_seq_one_letter_code
_entity_poly.pdbx_strand_id
1 'polypeptide(L)'
;MLRLYSLGLSQFFLFAATVLAILANVGQVSQNIVARNIYLAKLKPGNVAQHLREEGLTADNIMANNQSALLQKNQGVRNLYAIGMYGYCGGKSLKDERTCTEMNFGYVFEPDVIIGEDLPNADSKALQDLFSRYDIKPYARKHWHPAFYLTFIGTIFVGVAFITTCLIHLAAIAVAGFFASFGFLLLGVGAAIWTADLYGLNNSEPVGLVITYGNALWFVWAACGSTLIGLPALFTSTYAGRTKWDDGIERGNYYQTGAY
;
A
#
# COMPACT_ATOMS: atom_id res chain seq x y z
N MET A 1 21.58 -19.82 23.32
CA MET A 1 20.27 -19.34 23.77
C MET A 1 19.95 -17.99 23.13
N LEU A 2 20.70 -16.91 23.41
CA LEU A 2 20.45 -15.56 22.84
C LEU A 2 20.22 -15.53 21.31
N ARG A 3 21.09 -16.18 20.51
CA ARG A 3 20.94 -16.27 19.04
C ARG A 3 19.60 -16.86 18.58
N LEU A 4 19.13 -17.93 19.22
CA LEU A 4 17.89 -18.60 18.79
C LEU A 4 16.66 -17.78 19.16
N TYR A 5 16.67 -17.11 20.31
CA TYR A 5 15.59 -16.21 20.72
C TYR A 5 15.51 -14.97 19.82
N SER A 6 16.64 -14.33 19.51
CA SER A 6 16.63 -13.15 18.64
C SER A 6 16.28 -13.50 17.19
N LEU A 7 16.72 -14.66 16.70
CA LEU A 7 16.32 -15.17 15.39
C LEU A 7 14.82 -15.46 15.33
N GLY A 8 14.25 -16.12 16.34
CA GLY A 8 12.82 -16.42 16.41
C GLY A 8 11.97 -15.14 16.47
N LEU A 9 12.42 -14.14 17.24
CA LEU A 9 11.75 -12.84 17.31
C LEU A 9 11.78 -12.12 15.97
N SER A 10 12.94 -12.09 15.31
CA SER A 10 13.07 -11.49 13.98
C SER A 10 12.18 -12.19 12.94
N GLN A 11 12.15 -13.52 12.98
CA GLN A 11 11.31 -14.34 12.09
C GLN A 11 9.82 -13.99 12.23
N PHE A 12 9.34 -13.83 13.46
CA PHE A 12 7.96 -13.47 13.73
C PHE A 12 7.60 -12.10 13.15
N PHE A 13 8.47 -11.09 13.33
CA PHE A 13 8.23 -9.75 12.81
C PHE A 13 8.35 -9.67 11.28
N LEU A 14 9.30 -10.39 10.67
CA LEU A 14 9.43 -10.47 9.21
C LEU A 14 8.25 -11.22 8.58
N PHE A 15 7.75 -12.26 9.24
CA PHE A 15 6.51 -12.93 8.84
C PHE A 15 5.32 -11.98 8.88
N ALA A 16 5.11 -11.28 10.00
CA ALA A 16 4.03 -10.31 10.16
C ALA A 16 4.13 -9.19 9.10
N ALA A 17 5.33 -8.66 8.87
CA ALA A 17 5.58 -7.65 7.85
C ALA A 17 5.23 -8.16 6.44
N THR A 18 5.63 -9.38 6.10
CA THR A 18 5.34 -10.01 4.81
C THR A 18 3.83 -10.16 4.61
N VAL A 19 3.11 -10.69 5.60
CA VAL A 19 1.66 -10.89 5.53
C VAL A 19 0.92 -9.56 5.37
N LEU A 20 1.29 -8.54 6.16
CA LEU A 20 0.67 -7.21 6.09
C LEU A 20 0.94 -6.54 4.73
N ALA A 21 2.16 -6.62 4.23
CA ALA A 21 2.52 -6.07 2.92
C ALA A 21 1.77 -6.78 1.78
N ILE A 22 1.61 -8.11 1.84
CA ILE A 22 0.80 -8.86 0.88
C ILE A 22 -0.67 -8.42 0.94
N LEU A 23 -1.26 -8.31 2.15
CA LEU A 23 -2.64 -7.86 2.30
C LEU A 23 -2.86 -6.45 1.74
N ALA A 24 -1.89 -5.55 1.93
CA ALA A 24 -1.94 -4.21 1.34
C ALA A 24 -1.95 -4.27 -0.19
N ASN A 25 -1.13 -5.14 -0.80
CA ASN A 25 -1.10 -5.35 -2.25
C ASN A 25 -2.40 -6.01 -2.77
N VAL A 26 -3.00 -6.95 -2.05
CA VAL A 26 -4.23 -7.65 -2.50
C VAL A 26 -5.49 -6.75 -2.46
N GLY A 27 -5.39 -5.55 -1.87
CA GLY A 27 -6.50 -4.61 -1.78
C GLY A 27 -7.12 -4.22 -3.13
N GLN A 28 -8.44 -4.40 -3.24
CA GLN A 28 -9.26 -4.15 -4.45
C GLN A 28 -8.86 -4.92 -5.71
N VAL A 29 -8.15 -6.05 -5.60
CA VAL A 29 -7.79 -6.91 -6.74
C VAL A 29 -9.01 -7.70 -7.27
N SER A 30 -10.03 -7.94 -6.44
CA SER A 30 -11.22 -8.69 -6.86
C SER A 30 -12.50 -8.20 -6.19
N GLN A 31 -13.64 -8.60 -6.74
CA GLN A 31 -14.96 -8.37 -6.17
C GLN A 31 -15.24 -9.19 -4.90
N ASN A 32 -14.30 -10.05 -4.48
CA ASN A 32 -14.43 -10.84 -3.27
C ASN A 32 -14.50 -9.91 -2.03
N ILE A 33 -15.35 -10.27 -1.07
CA ILE A 33 -15.68 -9.47 0.11
C ILE A 33 -14.44 -9.05 0.92
N VAL A 34 -13.40 -9.89 0.94
CA VAL A 34 -12.14 -9.61 1.66
C VAL A 34 -11.30 -8.57 0.93
N ALA A 35 -10.98 -8.80 -0.34
CA ALA A 35 -10.16 -7.88 -1.13
C ALA A 35 -10.83 -6.50 -1.26
N ARG A 36 -12.16 -6.48 -1.37
CA ARG A 36 -12.97 -5.29 -1.51
C ARG A 36 -13.06 -4.44 -0.23
N ASN A 37 -12.76 -4.99 0.95
CA ASN A 37 -12.72 -4.21 2.19
C ASN A 37 -11.33 -3.66 2.54
N ILE A 38 -10.30 -4.02 1.75
CA ILE A 38 -8.94 -3.51 1.90
C ILE A 38 -8.70 -2.48 0.80
N TYR A 39 -8.62 -1.22 1.17
CA TYR A 39 -8.44 -0.10 0.24
C TYR A 39 -7.39 0.87 0.78
N LEU A 40 -6.72 1.56 -0.12
CA LEU A 40 -5.71 2.58 0.17
C LEU A 40 -6.36 3.91 0.54
N ALA A 41 -7.41 4.29 -0.18
CA ALA A 41 -8.15 5.53 0.04
C ALA A 41 -9.65 5.33 -0.24
N LYS A 42 -10.46 6.17 0.37
CA LYS A 42 -11.91 6.23 0.15
C LYS A 42 -12.28 7.64 -0.29
N LEU A 43 -12.93 7.74 -1.42
CA LEU A 43 -13.41 8.97 -2.01
C LEU A 43 -14.94 9.03 -1.88
N LYS A 44 -15.44 10.13 -1.32
CA LYS A 44 -16.88 10.41 -1.23
C LYS A 44 -17.19 11.73 -1.95
N PRO A 45 -18.03 11.73 -2.99
CA PRO A 45 -18.52 12.95 -3.60
C PRO A 45 -19.62 13.55 -2.73
N GLY A 46 -19.24 14.43 -1.81
CA GLY A 46 -20.15 15.08 -0.87
C GLY A 46 -20.92 16.21 -1.54
N ASN A 47 -20.21 17.23 -2.03
CA ASN A 47 -20.81 18.43 -2.62
C ASN A 47 -20.53 18.57 -4.13
N VAL A 48 -19.94 17.56 -4.76
CA VAL A 48 -19.67 17.56 -6.22
C VAL A 48 -20.94 17.85 -7.02
N ALA A 49 -22.06 17.21 -6.64
CA ALA A 49 -23.35 17.43 -7.30
C ALA A 49 -23.89 18.86 -7.11
N GLN A 50 -23.53 19.55 -6.01
CA GLN A 50 -23.90 20.94 -5.79
C GLN A 50 -23.06 21.89 -6.65
N HIS A 51 -21.75 21.70 -6.72
CA HIS A 51 -20.88 22.52 -7.56
C HIS A 51 -21.17 22.34 -9.06
N LEU A 52 -21.54 21.13 -9.49
CA LEU A 52 -22.01 20.90 -10.86
C LEU A 52 -23.34 21.60 -11.16
N ARG A 53 -24.23 21.77 -10.16
CA ARG A 53 -25.46 22.58 -10.30
C ARG A 53 -25.15 24.06 -10.46
N GLU A 54 -24.17 24.56 -9.72
CA GLU A 54 -23.72 25.97 -9.78
C GLU A 54 -23.15 26.33 -11.16
N GLU A 55 -22.58 25.35 -11.87
CA GLU A 55 -22.15 25.51 -13.27
C GLU A 55 -23.27 25.33 -14.31
N GLY A 56 -24.53 25.17 -13.88
CA GLY A 56 -25.70 25.15 -14.76
C GLY A 56 -26.06 23.78 -15.36
N LEU A 57 -25.50 22.68 -14.84
CA LEU A 57 -25.84 21.32 -15.28
C LEU A 57 -27.10 20.82 -14.57
N THR A 58 -28.00 20.19 -15.33
CA THR A 58 -29.27 19.67 -14.81
C THR A 58 -29.02 18.40 -13.98
N ALA A 59 -29.16 18.53 -12.68
CA ALA A 59 -28.65 17.55 -11.71
C ALA A 59 -29.51 16.30 -11.47
N ASP A 60 -30.57 16.11 -12.25
CA ASP A 60 -31.50 14.99 -12.04
C ASP A 60 -30.91 13.62 -12.39
N ASN A 61 -29.71 13.55 -12.98
CA ASN A 61 -29.01 12.31 -13.33
C ASN A 61 -27.52 12.25 -12.95
N ILE A 62 -27.00 13.16 -12.12
CA ILE A 62 -25.56 13.17 -11.77
C ILE A 62 -25.19 11.97 -10.90
N MET A 63 -26.04 11.62 -9.93
CA MET A 63 -25.84 10.45 -9.09
C MET A 63 -26.43 9.21 -9.74
N ALA A 64 -25.77 8.07 -9.57
CA ALA A 64 -26.28 6.83 -10.15
C ALA A 64 -27.57 6.35 -9.48
N ASN A 65 -28.59 6.10 -10.29
CA ASN A 65 -29.86 5.50 -9.84
C ASN A 65 -29.67 4.08 -9.32
N ASN A 66 -28.74 3.31 -9.91
CA ASN A 66 -28.36 1.98 -9.44
C ASN A 66 -26.89 1.96 -9.04
N GLN A 67 -26.60 2.01 -7.75
CA GLN A 67 -25.24 2.08 -7.19
C GLN A 67 -24.40 0.82 -7.36
N SER A 68 -24.99 -0.32 -7.72
CA SER A 68 -24.28 -1.59 -7.96
C SER A 68 -24.03 -1.88 -9.44
N ALA A 69 -24.42 -0.96 -10.32
CA ALA A 69 -24.28 -1.16 -11.75
C ALA A 69 -22.80 -1.04 -12.19
N LEU A 70 -22.51 -1.39 -13.45
CA LEU A 70 -21.13 -1.42 -13.97
C LEU A 70 -20.49 -0.02 -13.91
N LEU A 71 -19.23 0.04 -13.49
CA LEU A 71 -18.43 1.28 -13.53
C LEU A 71 -18.04 1.62 -14.97
N GLN A 72 -17.74 2.89 -15.24
CA GLN A 72 -17.28 3.39 -16.55
C GLN A 72 -18.32 3.21 -17.67
N LYS A 73 -19.61 3.25 -17.32
CA LYS A 73 -20.74 3.09 -18.26
C LYS A 73 -21.67 4.30 -18.31
N ASN A 74 -21.19 5.48 -17.90
CA ASN A 74 -21.98 6.73 -17.89
C ASN A 74 -23.27 6.61 -17.06
N GLN A 75 -23.25 5.84 -15.97
CA GLN A 75 -24.44 5.54 -15.17
C GLN A 75 -24.60 6.48 -13.96
N GLY A 76 -23.81 7.55 -13.90
CA GLY A 76 -23.78 8.51 -12.82
C GLY A 76 -22.77 8.16 -11.73
N VAL A 77 -22.51 9.15 -10.88
CA VAL A 77 -21.54 9.10 -9.79
C VAL A 77 -22.01 8.20 -8.66
N ARG A 78 -21.08 7.42 -8.09
CA ARG A 78 -21.31 6.56 -6.93
C ARG A 78 -21.15 7.32 -5.62
N ASN A 79 -21.87 6.91 -4.58
CA ASN A 79 -21.76 7.55 -3.26
C ASN A 79 -20.40 7.33 -2.59
N LEU A 80 -19.69 6.27 -2.99
CA LEU A 80 -18.41 5.89 -2.43
C LEU A 80 -17.56 5.20 -3.49
N TYR A 81 -16.31 5.63 -3.60
CA TYR A 81 -15.27 4.95 -4.35
C TYR A 81 -14.16 4.52 -3.38
N ALA A 82 -13.86 3.23 -3.37
CA ALA A 82 -12.75 2.65 -2.62
C ALA A 82 -11.61 2.36 -3.60
N ILE A 83 -10.47 2.99 -3.40
CA ILE A 83 -9.31 2.90 -4.28
C ILE A 83 -8.30 1.93 -3.69
N GLY A 84 -7.83 0.98 -4.50
CA GLY A 84 -6.73 0.08 -4.18
C GLY A 84 -5.49 0.38 -5.02
N MET A 85 -4.52 -0.53 -4.94
CA MET A 85 -3.26 -0.41 -5.71
C MET A 85 -3.39 -0.84 -7.17
N TYR A 86 -4.40 -1.64 -7.48
CA TYR A 86 -4.60 -2.27 -8.80
C TYR A 86 -5.87 -1.78 -9.52
N GLY A 87 -6.67 -0.94 -8.87
CA GLY A 87 -7.97 -0.50 -9.41
C GLY A 87 -8.83 0.14 -8.32
N TYR A 88 -10.11 0.31 -8.62
CA TYR A 88 -11.06 0.91 -7.69
C TYR A 88 -12.41 0.22 -7.76
N CYS A 89 -13.17 0.32 -6.67
CA CYS A 89 -14.53 -0.22 -6.59
C CYS A 89 -15.50 0.86 -6.10
N GLY A 90 -16.64 0.98 -6.76
CA GLY A 90 -17.68 1.96 -6.47
C GLY A 90 -18.96 1.33 -5.95
N GLY A 91 -19.70 2.06 -5.12
CA GLY A 91 -21.07 1.74 -4.77
C GLY A 91 -21.65 2.58 -3.64
N LYS A 92 -22.73 2.09 -3.02
CA LYS A 92 -23.51 2.85 -2.03
C LYS A 92 -22.79 2.97 -0.67
N SER A 93 -22.19 1.89 -0.20
CA SER A 93 -21.53 1.79 1.10
C SER A 93 -20.44 0.73 1.09
N LEU A 94 -19.57 0.71 2.11
CA LEU A 94 -18.54 -0.33 2.27
C LEU A 94 -19.14 -1.73 2.49
N LYS A 95 -20.33 -1.79 3.12
CA LYS A 95 -21.06 -3.02 3.46
C LYS A 95 -21.91 -3.57 2.30
N ASP A 96 -22.24 -2.72 1.34
CA ASP A 96 -23.10 -3.09 0.23
C ASP A 96 -22.28 -3.76 -0.88
N GLU A 97 -22.99 -4.36 -1.84
CA GLU A 97 -22.38 -4.85 -3.06
C GLU A 97 -21.76 -3.68 -3.84
N ARG A 98 -20.49 -3.86 -4.24
CA ARG A 98 -19.69 -2.88 -4.96
C ARG A 98 -19.09 -3.54 -6.17
N THR A 99 -19.13 -2.83 -7.28
CA THR A 99 -18.55 -3.24 -8.55
C THR A 99 -17.15 -2.66 -8.64
N CYS A 100 -16.20 -3.46 -9.11
CA CYS A 100 -14.80 -3.09 -9.28
C CYS A 100 -14.47 -2.95 -10.76
N THR A 101 -13.53 -2.06 -11.09
CA THR A 101 -12.96 -1.96 -12.43
C THR A 101 -12.04 -3.14 -12.74
N GLU A 102 -11.66 -3.26 -14.00
CA GLU A 102 -10.61 -4.19 -14.41
C GLU A 102 -9.29 -3.82 -13.74
N MET A 103 -8.52 -4.85 -13.36
CA MET A 103 -7.24 -4.66 -12.70
C MET A 103 -6.23 -4.07 -13.67
N ASN A 104 -5.53 -3.02 -13.24
CA ASN A 104 -4.39 -2.45 -13.94
C ASN A 104 -3.17 -2.41 -13.01
N PHE A 105 -2.02 -2.87 -13.51
CA PHE A 105 -0.78 -2.90 -12.75
C PHE A 105 -0.20 -1.48 -12.64
N GLY A 106 -0.11 -0.95 -11.42
CA GLY A 106 0.28 0.44 -11.20
C GLY A 106 -0.84 1.41 -11.54
N TYR A 107 -2.07 1.10 -11.12
CA TYR A 107 -3.22 1.99 -11.28
C TYR A 107 -2.91 3.39 -10.72
N VAL A 108 -3.22 4.43 -11.48
CA VAL A 108 -3.04 5.83 -11.06
C VAL A 108 -4.34 6.36 -10.52
N PHE A 109 -4.31 6.92 -9.32
CA PHE A 109 -5.48 7.56 -8.73
C PHE A 109 -5.65 8.97 -9.28
N GLU A 110 -6.62 9.13 -10.18
CA GLU A 110 -7.03 10.43 -10.73
C GLU A 110 -8.52 10.64 -10.42
N PRO A 111 -8.87 11.42 -9.36
CA PRO A 111 -10.26 11.59 -8.95
C PRO A 111 -11.17 12.16 -10.04
N ASP A 112 -10.63 13.05 -10.88
CA ASP A 112 -11.32 13.67 -12.02
C ASP A 112 -11.67 12.65 -13.09
N VAL A 113 -10.74 11.72 -13.39
CA VAL A 113 -10.96 10.65 -14.36
C VAL A 113 -11.97 9.63 -13.82
N ILE A 114 -11.80 9.19 -12.57
CA ILE A 114 -12.66 8.19 -11.93
C ILE A 114 -14.12 8.64 -11.92
N ILE A 115 -14.36 9.90 -11.53
CA ILE A 115 -15.71 10.45 -11.49
C ILE A 115 -16.18 10.75 -12.92
N GLY A 116 -15.32 11.37 -13.75
CA GLY A 116 -15.65 11.76 -15.11
C GLY A 116 -16.08 10.61 -16.03
N GLU A 117 -15.51 9.41 -15.86
CA GLU A 117 -15.88 8.21 -16.63
C GLU A 117 -17.23 7.61 -16.23
N ASP A 118 -17.73 7.95 -15.04
CA ASP A 118 -19.05 7.54 -14.58
C ASP A 118 -20.14 8.57 -14.98
N LEU A 119 -19.78 9.81 -15.33
CA LEU A 119 -20.72 10.83 -15.83
C LEU A 119 -20.98 10.71 -17.34
N PRO A 120 -22.16 11.13 -17.83
CA PRO A 120 -22.40 11.35 -19.25
C PRO A 120 -21.38 12.31 -19.89
N ASN A 121 -21.04 12.08 -21.17
CA ASN A 121 -19.98 12.81 -21.91
C ASN A 121 -20.10 14.35 -21.91
N ALA A 122 -21.30 14.91 -21.75
CA ALA A 122 -21.49 16.36 -21.69
C ALA A 122 -21.02 16.94 -20.34
N ASP A 123 -21.25 16.20 -19.26
CA ASP A 123 -20.98 16.62 -17.89
C ASP A 123 -19.53 16.31 -17.48
N SER A 124 -18.91 15.31 -18.10
CA SER A 124 -17.51 14.96 -17.84
C SER A 124 -16.53 16.06 -18.26
N LYS A 125 -16.85 16.83 -19.32
CA LYS A 125 -16.04 18.00 -19.73
C LYS A 125 -16.13 19.16 -18.74
N ALA A 126 -17.31 19.45 -18.22
CA ALA A 126 -17.50 20.48 -17.20
C ALA A 126 -16.80 20.10 -15.89
N LEU A 127 -16.88 18.82 -15.50
CA LEU A 127 -16.12 18.29 -14.37
C LEU A 127 -14.61 18.46 -14.58
N GLN A 128 -14.09 18.14 -15.77
CA GLN A 128 -12.66 18.33 -16.06
C GLN A 128 -12.23 19.80 -16.01
N ASP A 129 -13.08 20.74 -16.45
CA ASP A 129 -12.82 22.17 -16.36
C ASP A 129 -12.80 22.64 -14.90
N LEU A 130 -13.77 22.22 -14.10
CA LEU A 130 -13.81 22.44 -12.65
C LEU A 130 -12.52 21.96 -11.98
N PHE A 131 -12.15 20.69 -12.16
CA PHE A 131 -10.96 20.11 -11.54
C PHE A 131 -9.65 20.76 -12.03
N SER A 132 -9.64 21.33 -13.23
CA SER A 132 -8.48 22.08 -13.74
C SER A 132 -8.24 23.39 -12.98
N ARG A 133 -9.28 24.01 -12.41
CA ARG A 133 -9.18 25.26 -11.64
C ARG A 133 -8.63 25.05 -10.22
N TYR A 134 -8.69 23.83 -9.69
CA TYR A 134 -8.26 23.48 -8.32
C TYR A 134 -6.86 22.84 -8.25
N ASP A 135 -6.08 22.88 -9.34
CA ASP A 135 -4.68 22.41 -9.43
C ASP A 135 -4.41 21.01 -8.79
N ILE A 136 -5.31 20.07 -9.08
CA ILE A 136 -5.29 18.71 -8.50
C ILE A 136 -4.28 17.80 -9.26
N LYS A 137 -3.89 18.20 -10.47
CA LYS A 137 -3.21 17.38 -11.48
C LYS A 137 -1.73 17.07 -11.21
N PRO A 138 -0.88 17.94 -10.61
CA PRO A 138 0.55 17.63 -10.49
C PRO A 138 0.87 16.63 -9.39
N TYR A 139 0.02 16.49 -8.36
CA TYR A 139 0.31 15.67 -7.19
C TYR A 139 -0.05 14.20 -7.38
N ALA A 140 -1.23 13.90 -7.93
CA ALA A 140 -1.74 12.54 -7.96
C ALA A 140 -1.03 11.65 -8.99
N ARG A 141 -0.72 12.16 -10.19
CA ARG A 141 -0.22 11.32 -11.28
C ARG A 141 1.28 10.98 -11.18
N LYS A 142 2.10 11.91 -10.70
CA LYS A 142 3.56 11.79 -10.79
C LYS A 142 4.16 10.83 -9.78
N HIS A 143 3.60 10.77 -8.56
CA HIS A 143 4.18 9.99 -7.46
C HIS A 143 3.45 8.67 -7.18
N TRP A 144 2.23 8.47 -7.70
CA TRP A 144 1.48 7.23 -7.54
C TRP A 144 2.20 5.99 -8.11
N HIS A 145 2.69 6.07 -9.35
CA HIS A 145 3.44 4.97 -9.95
C HIS A 145 4.70 4.56 -9.16
N PRO A 146 5.64 5.48 -8.84
CA PRO A 146 6.82 5.08 -8.09
C PRO A 146 6.46 4.55 -6.70
N ALA A 147 5.45 5.12 -6.01
CA ALA A 147 5.00 4.58 -4.72
C ALA A 147 4.51 3.13 -4.82
N PHE A 148 3.75 2.81 -5.87
CA PHE A 148 3.31 1.44 -6.16
C PHE A 148 4.49 0.48 -6.34
N TYR A 149 5.44 0.83 -7.22
CA TYR A 149 6.61 -0.03 -7.48
C TYR A 149 7.50 -0.19 -6.24
N LEU A 150 7.70 0.88 -5.47
CA LEU A 150 8.47 0.84 -4.23
C LEU A 150 7.81 -0.11 -3.21
N THR A 151 6.50 -0.01 -3.00
CA THR A 151 5.80 -0.92 -2.08
C THR A 151 5.81 -2.37 -2.58
N PHE A 152 5.61 -2.60 -3.89
CA PHE A 152 5.62 -3.94 -4.47
C PHE A 152 7.00 -4.60 -4.35
N ILE A 153 8.06 -3.91 -4.76
CA ILE A 153 9.44 -4.41 -4.66
C ILE A 153 9.80 -4.59 -3.17
N GLY A 154 9.47 -3.64 -2.31
CA GLY A 154 9.68 -3.76 -0.86
C GLY A 154 9.03 -5.01 -0.27
N THR A 155 7.84 -5.37 -0.73
CA THR A 155 7.13 -6.60 -0.32
C THR A 155 7.93 -7.86 -0.70
N ILE A 156 8.49 -7.90 -1.90
CA ILE A 156 9.33 -9.01 -2.36
C ILE A 156 10.60 -9.12 -1.50
N PHE A 157 11.27 -8.00 -1.22
CA PHE A 157 12.49 -7.98 -0.41
C PHE A 157 12.24 -8.47 1.02
N VAL A 158 11.16 -8.03 1.67
CA VAL A 158 10.80 -8.51 3.01
C VAL A 158 10.39 -9.99 3.00
N GLY A 159 9.68 -10.44 1.96
CA GLY A 159 9.34 -11.86 1.78
C GLY A 159 10.57 -12.75 1.60
N VAL A 160 11.53 -12.32 0.78
CA VAL A 160 12.81 -13.02 0.59
C VAL A 160 13.62 -13.02 1.90
N ALA A 161 13.64 -11.92 2.64
CA ALA A 161 14.28 -11.85 3.96
C ALA A 161 13.67 -12.84 4.95
N PHE A 162 12.34 -12.97 4.98
CA PHE A 162 11.64 -13.95 5.80
C PHE A 162 12.03 -15.40 5.46
N ILE A 163 12.03 -15.75 4.16
CA ILE A 163 12.38 -17.11 3.70
C ILE A 163 13.85 -17.43 3.97
N THR A 164 14.76 -16.49 3.69
CA THR A 164 16.20 -16.69 3.89
C THR A 164 16.57 -16.82 5.36
N THR A 165 15.85 -16.16 6.26
CA THR A 165 16.04 -16.28 7.71
C THR A 165 15.71 -17.69 8.22
N CYS A 166 14.85 -18.46 7.53
CA CYS A 166 14.58 -19.87 7.86
C CYS A 166 15.79 -20.81 7.72
N LEU A 167 16.81 -20.45 6.94
CA LEU A 167 17.92 -21.35 6.61
C LEU A 167 18.95 -21.51 7.75
N ILE A 168 18.82 -20.80 8.87
CA ILE A 168 19.63 -20.84 10.12
C ILE A 168 21.14 -20.57 9.93
N HIS A 169 21.68 -20.64 8.71
CA HIS A 169 23.08 -20.45 8.36
C HIS A 169 23.50 -18.97 8.49
N LEU A 170 24.70 -18.70 9.01
CA LEU A 170 25.17 -17.33 9.28
C LEU A 170 25.18 -16.44 8.02
N ALA A 171 25.67 -16.98 6.90
CA ALA A 171 25.67 -16.27 5.62
C ALA A 171 24.25 -15.98 5.12
N ALA A 172 23.30 -16.90 5.32
CA ALA A 172 21.90 -16.69 4.93
C ALA A 172 21.24 -15.59 5.76
N ILE A 173 21.54 -15.51 7.05
CA ILE A 173 21.04 -14.46 7.94
C ILE A 173 21.66 -13.10 7.55
N ALA A 174 22.94 -13.04 7.18
CA ALA A 174 23.56 -11.79 6.70
C ALA A 174 22.88 -11.28 5.42
N VAL A 175 22.61 -12.17 4.47
CA VAL A 175 21.87 -11.87 3.24
C VAL A 175 20.43 -11.43 3.57
N ALA A 176 19.76 -12.10 4.50
CA ALA A 176 18.43 -11.72 4.95
C ALA A 176 18.41 -10.29 5.54
N GLY A 177 19.44 -9.90 6.29
CA GLY A 177 19.56 -8.56 6.86
C GLY A 177 19.71 -7.47 5.80
N PHE A 178 20.43 -7.76 4.71
CA PHE A 178 20.49 -6.87 3.55
C PHE A 178 19.10 -6.71 2.92
N PHE A 179 18.42 -7.81 2.60
CA PHE A 179 17.08 -7.76 2.02
C PHE A 179 16.05 -7.07 2.92
N ALA A 180 16.09 -7.32 4.23
CA ALA A 180 15.19 -6.69 5.20
C ALA A 180 15.44 -5.17 5.30
N SER A 181 16.69 -4.73 5.22
CA SER A 181 17.05 -3.30 5.29
C SER A 181 16.56 -2.55 4.05
N PHE A 182 16.75 -3.12 2.85
CA PHE A 182 16.19 -2.57 1.62
C PHE A 182 14.66 -2.61 1.62
N GLY A 183 14.07 -3.72 2.07
CA GLY A 183 12.62 -3.85 2.23
C GLY A 183 12.03 -2.77 3.13
N PHE A 184 12.65 -2.50 4.28
CA PHE A 184 12.26 -1.42 5.18
C PHE A 184 12.27 -0.05 4.50
N LEU A 185 13.37 0.30 3.82
CA LEU A 185 13.49 1.59 3.13
C LEU A 185 12.43 1.74 2.03
N LEU A 186 12.26 0.73 1.20
CA LEU A 186 11.30 0.76 0.09
C LEU A 186 9.85 0.86 0.58
N LEU A 187 9.47 0.07 1.58
CA LEU A 187 8.14 0.15 2.19
C LEU A 187 7.89 1.49 2.89
N GLY A 188 8.89 2.01 3.59
CA GLY A 188 8.81 3.31 4.27
C GLY A 188 8.65 4.47 3.29
N VAL A 189 9.47 4.52 2.24
CA VAL A 189 9.36 5.56 1.20
C VAL A 189 8.04 5.44 0.45
N GLY A 190 7.62 4.24 0.05
CA GLY A 190 6.33 4.02 -0.59
C GLY A 190 5.15 4.50 0.27
N ALA A 191 5.15 4.15 1.57
CA ALA A 191 4.12 4.61 2.52
C ALA A 191 4.13 6.14 2.70
N ALA A 192 5.30 6.76 2.78
CA ALA A 192 5.43 8.20 2.93
C ALA A 192 4.89 8.96 1.70
N ILE A 193 5.19 8.49 0.48
CA ILE A 193 4.64 9.06 -0.75
C ILE A 193 3.12 8.93 -0.76
N TRP A 194 2.58 7.74 -0.44
CA TRP A 194 1.13 7.54 -0.35
C TRP A 194 0.45 8.50 0.62
N THR A 195 1.04 8.70 1.80
CA THR A 195 0.52 9.64 2.79
C THR A 195 0.60 11.08 2.29
N ALA A 196 1.71 11.49 1.68
CA ALA A 196 1.91 12.85 1.19
C ALA A 196 0.92 13.21 0.06
N ASP A 197 0.71 12.31 -0.90
CA ASP A 197 -0.23 12.54 -2.00
C ASP A 197 -1.67 12.64 -1.50
N LEU A 198 -2.09 11.73 -0.61
CA LEU A 198 -3.44 11.77 -0.03
C LEU A 198 -3.66 13.00 0.85
N TYR A 199 -2.64 13.43 1.58
CA TYR A 199 -2.69 14.66 2.37
C TYR A 199 -2.79 15.90 1.49
N GLY A 200 -2.01 15.97 0.41
CA GLY A 200 -2.08 17.04 -0.59
C GLY A 200 -3.47 17.13 -1.21
N LEU A 201 -4.02 16.01 -1.67
CA LEU A 201 -5.36 15.95 -2.24
C LEU A 201 -6.46 16.37 -1.26
N ASN A 202 -6.31 16.07 0.03
CA ASN A 202 -7.28 16.48 1.04
C ASN A 202 -7.19 17.99 1.36
N ASN A 203 -5.99 18.57 1.31
CA ASN A 203 -5.78 20.00 1.55
C ASN A 203 -6.18 20.89 0.37
N SER A 204 -6.14 20.35 -0.86
CA SER A 204 -6.58 21.08 -2.05
C SER A 204 -8.10 21.27 -2.15
N GLU A 205 -8.87 20.78 -1.17
CA GLU A 205 -10.36 20.78 -1.14
C GLU A 205 -11.00 20.61 -2.53
N PRO A 206 -10.70 19.51 -3.25
CA PRO A 206 -11.14 19.36 -4.62
C PRO A 206 -12.68 19.24 -4.65
N VAL A 207 -13.37 20.30 -5.09
CA VAL A 207 -14.80 20.36 -5.45
C VAL A 207 -15.71 19.49 -4.53
N GLY A 208 -15.66 19.69 -3.22
CA GLY A 208 -16.55 18.98 -2.30
C GLY A 208 -16.33 17.47 -2.19
N LEU A 209 -15.15 16.96 -2.56
CA LEU A 209 -14.73 15.59 -2.34
C LEU A 209 -14.16 15.43 -0.94
N VAL A 210 -14.61 14.37 -0.25
CA VAL A 210 -14.03 13.97 1.03
C VAL A 210 -13.19 12.71 0.79
N ILE A 211 -11.88 12.85 0.95
CA ILE A 211 -10.92 11.74 0.85
C ILE A 211 -10.59 11.27 2.26
N THR A 212 -10.70 9.96 2.50
CA THR A 212 -10.33 9.34 3.78
C THR A 212 -9.26 8.28 3.54
N TYR A 213 -8.27 8.21 4.42
CA TYR A 213 -7.29 7.13 4.43
C TYR A 213 -7.95 5.76 4.60
N GLY A 214 -7.42 4.76 3.91
CA GLY A 214 -7.87 3.38 3.98
C GLY A 214 -6.96 2.48 4.80
N ASN A 215 -7.45 1.30 5.10
CA ASN A 215 -6.77 0.32 5.95
C ASN A 215 -5.47 -0.21 5.30
N ALA A 216 -5.41 -0.27 3.96
CA ALA A 216 -4.23 -0.77 3.26
C ALA A 216 -3.00 0.11 3.55
N LEU A 217 -3.17 1.43 3.65
CA LEU A 217 -2.08 2.35 3.98
C LEU A 217 -1.50 2.06 5.37
N TRP A 218 -2.38 1.80 6.34
CA TRP A 218 -1.98 1.40 7.69
C TRP A 218 -1.27 0.05 7.71
N PHE A 219 -1.65 -0.89 6.83
CA PHE A 219 -0.92 -2.16 6.69
C PHE A 219 0.50 -1.98 6.15
N VAL A 220 0.72 -1.07 5.18
CA VAL A 220 2.08 -0.76 4.70
C VAL A 220 2.93 -0.14 5.81
N TRP A 221 2.37 0.82 6.58
CA TRP A 221 3.07 1.40 7.73
C TRP A 221 3.36 0.37 8.83
N ALA A 222 2.40 -0.51 9.13
CA ALA A 222 2.60 -1.58 10.10
C ALA A 222 3.63 -2.62 9.62
N ALA A 223 3.68 -2.92 8.31
CA ALA A 223 4.72 -3.78 7.73
C ALA A 223 6.11 -3.14 7.81
N CYS A 224 6.20 -1.83 7.55
CA CYS A 224 7.42 -1.04 7.73
C CYS A 224 7.90 -1.08 9.19
N GLY A 225 7.00 -0.78 10.14
CA GLY A 225 7.30 -0.84 11.57
C GLY A 225 7.70 -2.23 12.06
N SER A 226 7.02 -3.28 11.59
CA SER A 226 7.38 -4.66 11.91
C SER A 226 8.77 -5.02 11.38
N THR A 227 9.10 -4.62 10.15
CA THR A 227 10.44 -4.83 9.58
C THR A 227 11.51 -4.08 10.38
N LEU A 228 11.23 -2.84 10.79
CA LEU A 228 12.13 -2.04 11.61
C LEU A 228 12.43 -2.70 12.97
N ILE A 229 11.41 -3.24 13.64
CA ILE A 229 11.58 -3.95 14.92
C ILE A 229 12.31 -5.29 14.72
N GLY A 230 12.08 -5.98 13.60
CA GLY A 230 12.73 -7.24 13.27
C GLY A 230 14.23 -7.11 12.98
N LEU A 231 14.70 -5.95 12.49
CA LEU A 231 16.09 -5.70 12.09
C LEU A 231 17.10 -5.81 13.25
N PRO A 232 16.95 -5.12 14.40
CA PRO A 232 17.85 -5.28 15.54
C PRO A 232 17.94 -6.72 16.04
N ALA A 233 16.83 -7.44 16.06
CA ALA A 233 16.78 -8.85 16.43
C ALA A 233 17.58 -9.73 15.45
N LEU A 234 17.53 -9.40 14.15
CA LEU A 234 18.31 -10.07 13.12
C LEU A 234 19.82 -9.80 13.28
N PHE A 235 20.22 -8.54 13.45
CA PHE A 235 21.63 -8.19 13.64
C PHE A 235 22.23 -8.80 14.91
N THR A 236 21.52 -8.76 16.02
CA THR A 236 21.97 -9.41 17.27
C THR A 236 22.15 -10.92 17.10
N SER A 237 21.31 -11.58 16.29
CA SER A 237 21.46 -13.01 15.97
C SER A 237 22.75 -13.31 15.18
N THR A 238 23.13 -12.44 14.23
CA THR A 238 24.38 -12.59 13.47
C THR A 238 25.60 -12.37 14.35
N TYR A 239 25.60 -11.33 15.19
CA TYR A 239 26.70 -11.04 16.10
C TYR A 239 26.95 -12.19 17.08
N ALA A 240 25.88 -12.68 17.74
CA ALA A 240 25.97 -13.82 18.65
C ALA A 240 26.33 -15.14 17.95
N GLY A 241 26.14 -15.24 16.64
CA GLY A 241 26.59 -16.37 15.82
C GLY A 241 28.08 -16.32 15.53
N ARG A 242 28.62 -15.12 15.24
CA ARG A 242 30.04 -14.91 14.93
C ARG A 242 30.94 -15.13 16.15
N THR A 243 30.60 -14.55 17.30
CA THR A 243 31.41 -14.70 18.53
C THR A 243 31.61 -16.16 18.92
N LYS A 244 30.57 -16.99 18.78
CA LYS A 244 30.68 -18.43 19.03
C LYS A 244 31.59 -19.17 18.06
N TRP A 245 31.70 -18.69 16.81
CA TRP A 245 32.57 -19.30 15.81
C TRP A 245 34.03 -18.97 16.10
N ASP A 246 34.31 -17.70 16.44
CA ASP A 246 35.64 -17.23 16.84
C ASP A 246 36.11 -17.97 18.11
N ASP A 247 35.27 -18.08 19.15
CA ASP A 247 35.55 -18.86 20.37
C ASP A 247 35.86 -20.36 20.10
N GLY A 248 35.25 -20.90 19.04
CA GLY A 248 35.43 -22.30 18.64
C GLY A 248 36.75 -22.54 17.93
N ILE A 249 37.16 -21.61 17.07
CA ILE A 249 38.46 -21.62 16.39
C ILE A 249 39.59 -21.45 17.40
N GLU A 250 39.47 -20.48 18.31
CA GLU A 250 40.46 -20.26 19.35
C GLU A 250 40.65 -21.51 20.21
N ARG A 251 39.55 -22.12 20.69
CA ARG A 251 39.63 -23.39 21.44
C ARG A 251 40.25 -24.52 20.64
N GLY A 252 39.92 -24.67 19.35
CA GLY A 252 40.51 -25.69 18.48
C GLY A 252 42.04 -25.55 18.36
N ASN A 253 42.55 -24.32 18.30
CA ASN A 253 43.98 -24.05 18.23
C ASN A 253 44.70 -24.39 19.55
N TYR A 254 44.10 -24.10 20.71
CA TYR A 254 44.71 -24.43 22.01
C TYR A 254 44.94 -25.94 22.21
N TYR A 255 44.03 -26.80 21.72
CA TYR A 255 44.20 -28.26 21.81
C TYR A 255 45.28 -28.82 20.87
N GLN A 256 45.62 -28.16 19.77
CA GLN A 256 46.70 -28.59 18.88
C GLN A 256 48.09 -28.17 19.35
N THR A 257 48.20 -27.08 20.11
CA THR A 257 49.49 -26.59 20.64
C THR A 257 49.91 -27.24 21.96
N GLY A 258 49.01 -27.92 22.67
CA GLY A 258 49.28 -28.57 23.97
C GLY A 258 49.67 -30.05 23.91
N ALA A 259 49.92 -30.60 22.71
CA ALA A 259 50.20 -32.03 22.49
C ALA A 259 51.69 -32.34 22.21
N TYR A 260 52.62 -31.50 22.66
CA TYR A 260 54.07 -31.73 22.55
C TYR A 260 54.71 -31.88 23.93
#